data_AF-A0A7S2SHW6-F1
#
_entry.id   AF-A0A7S2SHW6-F1
#
_cell.length_a   1.000
_cell.length_b   1.000
_cell.length_c   1.000
_cell.angle_alpha   90.00
_cell.angle_beta   90.00
_cell.angle_gamma   90.00
#
_symmetry.space_group_name_H-M   'P 1'
#
loop_
_entity.id
_entity.type
_entity.pdbx_description
1 polymer ?
#
loop_
_entity_poly.entity_id
_entity_poly.type
_entity_poly.pdbx_seq_one_letter_code
_entity_poly.pdbx_strand_id
1 'polypeptide(L)'
;ADLERANNYGNIPAHLAALHGHLECLGFLAKRGADLEKTNKYGNTPLTWASSRGHSTCVAFLEGMRWLRPQLPAGSGLAVAVLDLSGKTVGDWEARHLAAVLPYLPTLHTLHLPGSSIGDPAASELVAALRRCKRLRVLRIPDKSAALVRLSE
;
A
#
# COMPACT_ATOMS: atom_id res chain seq x y z
N ALA A 1 -4.41 -4.94 -20.49
CA ALA A 1 -3.31 -3.95 -20.60
C ALA A 1 -2.05 -4.63 -20.09
N ASP A 2 -0.97 -4.57 -20.87
CA ASP A 2 0.30 -5.19 -20.53
C ASP A 2 1.06 -4.27 -19.57
N LEU A 3 1.03 -4.59 -18.28
CA LEU A 3 1.53 -3.74 -17.19
C LEU A 3 3.05 -3.73 -17.12
N GLU A 4 3.68 -4.73 -17.75
CA GLU A 4 5.11 -4.99 -17.71
C GLU A 4 5.81 -4.62 -19.02
N ARG A 5 5.05 -4.10 -20.00
CA ARG A 5 5.58 -3.68 -21.28
C ARG A 5 6.46 -2.45 -21.10
N ALA A 6 7.76 -2.68 -21.15
CA ALA A 6 8.75 -1.65 -21.06
C ALA A 6 8.92 -0.91 -22.40
N ASN A 7 9.21 0.38 -22.34
CA ASN A 7 9.64 1.15 -23.50
C ASN A 7 11.13 0.88 -23.84
N ASN A 8 11.67 1.60 -24.84
CA ASN A 8 13.07 1.45 -25.27
C ASN A 8 14.10 1.68 -24.15
N TYR A 9 13.72 2.35 -23.07
CA TYR A 9 14.54 2.66 -21.90
C TYR A 9 14.39 1.64 -20.76
N GLY A 10 13.54 0.61 -20.93
CA GLY A 10 13.21 -0.32 -19.86
C GLY A 10 12.15 0.20 -18.89
N ASN A 11 11.55 1.37 -19.15
CA ASN A 11 10.54 1.94 -18.26
C ASN A 11 9.20 1.26 -18.51
N ILE A 12 8.69 0.55 -17.50
CA ILE A 12 7.29 0.11 -17.42
C ILE A 12 6.36 1.29 -17.07
N PRO A 13 5.04 1.18 -17.29
CA PRO A 13 4.07 2.21 -16.90
C PRO A 13 4.23 2.76 -15.48
N ALA A 14 4.66 1.92 -14.52
CA ALA A 14 4.91 2.36 -13.15
C ALA A 14 6.02 3.41 -13.02
N HIS A 15 7.07 3.34 -13.84
CA HIS A 15 8.13 4.34 -13.86
C HIS A 15 7.60 5.70 -14.31
N LEU A 16 6.76 5.71 -15.34
CA LEU A 16 6.16 6.94 -15.86
C LEU A 16 5.16 7.53 -14.85
N ALA A 17 4.35 6.70 -14.21
CA ALA A 17 3.44 7.13 -13.17
C ALA A 17 4.19 7.76 -11.98
N ALA A 18 5.28 7.12 -11.53
CA ALA A 18 6.13 7.65 -10.46
C ALA A 18 6.87 8.93 -10.87
N LEU A 19 7.32 9.03 -12.12
CA LEU A 19 7.97 10.22 -12.67
C LEU A 19 7.06 11.45 -12.64
N HIS A 20 5.78 11.27 -12.97
CA HIS A 20 4.78 12.33 -13.01
C HIS A 20 4.02 12.54 -11.69
N GLY A 21 4.28 11.73 -10.66
CA GLY A 21 3.59 11.82 -9.38
C GLY A 21 2.13 11.33 -9.42
N HIS A 22 1.79 10.47 -10.37
CA HIS A 22 0.44 9.93 -10.56
C HIS A 22 0.17 8.76 -9.61
N LEU A 23 -0.12 9.08 -8.36
CA LEU A 23 -0.44 8.10 -7.32
C LEU A 23 -1.61 7.18 -7.73
N GLU A 24 -2.68 7.71 -8.32
CA GLU A 24 -3.82 6.91 -8.75
C GLU A 24 -3.45 5.86 -9.81
N CYS A 25 -2.54 6.22 -10.72
CA CYS A 25 -2.01 5.30 -11.71
C CYS A 25 -1.16 4.20 -11.05
N LEU A 26 -0.30 4.55 -10.09
CA LEU A 26 0.47 3.56 -9.31
C LEU A 26 -0.46 2.61 -8.54
N GLY A 27 -1.50 3.14 -7.91
CA GLY A 27 -2.52 2.35 -7.23
C GLY A 27 -3.26 1.39 -8.17
N PHE A 28 -3.59 1.84 -9.39
CA PHE A 28 -4.21 1.00 -10.40
C PHE A 28 -3.30 -0.09 -10.93
N LEU A 29 -2.02 0.22 -11.15
CA LEU A 29 -1.01 -0.75 -11.58
C LEU A 29 -0.79 -1.82 -10.50
N ALA A 30 -0.66 -1.39 -9.24
CA ALA A 30 -0.55 -2.29 -8.09
C ALA A 30 -1.79 -3.20 -7.92
N LYS A 31 -3.00 -2.65 -8.13
CA LYS A 31 -4.26 -3.41 -8.18
C LYS A 31 -4.25 -4.55 -9.19
N ARG A 32 -3.58 -4.35 -10.33
CA ARG A 32 -3.47 -5.39 -11.36
C ARG A 32 -2.24 -6.27 -11.22
N GLY A 33 -1.47 -6.13 -10.13
CA GLY A 33 -0.29 -6.96 -9.87
C GLY A 33 0.95 -6.56 -10.68
N ALA A 34 1.06 -5.28 -11.08
CA ALA A 34 2.28 -4.78 -11.71
C ALA A 34 3.48 -4.87 -10.75
N ASP A 35 4.66 -5.16 -11.28
CA ASP A 35 5.90 -5.19 -10.51
C ASP A 35 6.46 -3.77 -10.33
N LEU A 36 6.13 -3.16 -9.19
CA LEU A 36 6.59 -1.82 -8.83
C LEU A 36 8.07 -1.78 -8.40
N GLU A 37 8.74 -2.93 -8.30
CA GLU A 37 10.17 -3.00 -7.98
C GLU A 37 11.05 -3.24 -9.20
N LYS A 38 10.44 -3.41 -10.38
CA LYS A 38 11.16 -3.65 -11.62
C LYS A 38 12.09 -2.48 -11.94
N THR A 39 13.34 -2.81 -12.23
CA THR A 39 14.33 -1.84 -12.66
C THR A 39 14.26 -1.62 -14.16
N ASN A 40 14.49 -0.37 -14.58
CA ASN A 40 14.71 -0.05 -15.98
C ASN A 40 16.15 -0.39 -16.43
N LYS A 41 16.49 -0.11 -17.69
CA LYS A 41 17.85 -0.39 -18.24
C LYS A 41 18.98 0.36 -17.53
N TYR A 42 18.64 1.38 -16.73
CA TYR A 42 19.58 2.20 -15.98
C TYR A 42 19.66 1.80 -14.50
N GLY A 43 18.96 0.73 -14.09
CA GLY A 43 18.91 0.31 -12.68
C GLY A 43 17.97 1.16 -11.81
N ASN A 44 17.22 2.08 -12.40
CA ASN A 44 16.26 2.91 -11.66
C ASN A 44 14.94 2.16 -11.48
N THR A 45 14.37 2.25 -10.29
CA THR A 45 13.02 1.77 -9.95
C THR A 45 12.02 2.92 -10.02
N PRO A 46 10.69 2.64 -10.08
CA PRO A 46 9.68 3.68 -9.92
C PRO A 46 9.91 4.55 -8.67
N LEU A 47 10.35 3.94 -7.56
CA LEU A 47 10.66 4.64 -6.32
C LEU A 47 11.77 5.70 -6.52
N THR A 48 12.87 5.35 -7.19
CA THR A 48 13.95 6.32 -7.47
C THR A 48 13.46 7.53 -8.27
N TRP A 49 12.54 7.35 -9.22
CA TRP A 49 11.94 8.46 -9.95
C TRP A 49 11.04 9.33 -9.09
N ALA A 50 10.17 8.71 -8.27
CA ALA A 50 9.30 9.45 -7.35
C ALA A 50 10.13 10.26 -6.34
N SER A 51 11.17 9.67 -5.76
CA SER A 51 12.08 10.33 -4.81
C SER A 51 12.86 11.46 -5.48
N SER A 52 13.41 11.23 -6.68
CA SER A 52 14.17 12.25 -7.42
C SER A 52 13.32 13.46 -7.80
N ARG A 53 12.01 13.27 -8.00
CA ARG A 53 11.06 14.33 -8.32
C ARG A 53 10.40 14.97 -7.09
N GLY A 54 10.63 14.44 -5.90
CA GLY A 54 10.03 14.94 -4.66
C GLY A 54 8.56 14.56 -4.47
N HIS A 55 8.09 13.49 -5.13
CA HIS A 55 6.70 13.03 -5.04
C HIS A 55 6.47 12.18 -3.79
N SER A 56 6.47 12.81 -2.61
CA SER A 56 6.40 12.14 -1.30
C SER A 56 5.22 11.16 -1.15
N THR A 57 4.07 11.48 -1.76
CA THR A 57 2.89 10.59 -1.74
C THR A 57 3.11 9.30 -2.53
N CYS A 58 3.79 9.39 -3.68
CA CYS A 58 4.15 8.24 -4.49
C CYS A 58 5.25 7.42 -3.81
N VAL A 59 6.21 8.08 -3.16
CA VAL A 59 7.27 7.43 -2.35
C VAL A 59 6.63 6.62 -1.23
N ALA A 60 5.75 7.23 -0.44
CA ALA A 60 5.07 6.55 0.66
C ALA A 60 4.22 5.37 0.17
N PHE A 61 3.55 5.50 -0.98
CA PHE A 61 2.81 4.38 -1.55
C PHE A 61 3.73 3.24 -2.01
N LEU A 62 4.81 3.54 -2.72
CA LEU A 62 5.75 2.55 -3.24
C LEU A 62 6.52 1.84 -2.11
N GLU A 63 6.92 2.56 -1.06
CA GLU A 63 7.57 1.97 0.10
C GLU A 63 6.61 1.13 0.94
N GLY A 64 5.35 1.58 1.09
CA GLY A 64 4.29 0.77 1.71
C GLY A 64 4.02 -0.50 0.93
N MET A 65 3.99 -0.42 -0.40
CA MET A 65 3.87 -1.58 -1.29
C MET A 65 5.04 -2.55 -1.14
N ARG A 66 6.29 -2.04 -1.08
CA ARG A 66 7.48 -2.86 -0.84
C ARG A 66 7.41 -3.60 0.50
N TRP A 67 6.95 -2.93 1.54
CA TRP A 67 6.77 -3.53 2.87
C TRP A 67 5.63 -4.57 2.92
N LEU A 68 4.55 -4.35 2.17
CA LEU A 68 3.42 -5.28 2.07
C LEU A 68 3.72 -6.48 1.17
N ARG A 69 4.52 -6.33 0.11
CA ARG A 69 4.82 -7.39 -0.88
C ARG A 69 5.17 -8.75 -0.26
N PRO A 70 6.09 -8.89 0.71
CA PRO A 70 6.41 -10.19 1.32
C PRO A 70 5.27 -10.79 2.17
N GLN A 71 4.19 -10.05 2.40
CA GLN A 71 3.02 -10.45 3.22
C GLN A 71 1.87 -10.94 2.34
N LEU A 72 1.94 -10.67 1.03
CA LEU A 72 0.90 -11.04 0.09
C LEU A 72 1.29 -12.35 -0.62
N PRO A 73 0.31 -13.21 -0.95
CA PRO A 73 0.59 -14.41 -1.74
C PRO A 73 1.12 -14.00 -3.12
N ALA A 74 2.15 -14.69 -3.60
CA ALA A 74 2.77 -14.40 -4.90
C ALA A 74 1.70 -14.40 -6.03
N GLY A 75 1.65 -13.31 -6.81
CA GLY A 75 0.68 -13.14 -7.90
C GLY A 75 -0.66 -12.51 -7.51
N SER A 76 -0.91 -12.24 -6.23
CA SER A 76 -2.17 -11.65 -5.77
C SER A 76 -2.27 -10.14 -6.02
N GLY A 77 -1.14 -9.47 -6.31
CA GLY A 77 -1.09 -8.00 -6.38
C GLY A 77 -1.70 -7.38 -5.12
N LEU A 78 -2.55 -6.37 -5.29
CA LEU A 78 -3.36 -5.79 -4.20
C LEU A 78 -4.74 -6.44 -4.01
N ALA A 79 -5.02 -7.56 -4.67
CA ALA A 79 -6.28 -8.30 -4.51
C ALA A 79 -6.25 -9.15 -3.23
N VAL A 80 -6.02 -8.52 -2.09
CA VAL A 80 -6.02 -9.19 -0.79
C VAL A 80 -7.33 -8.94 -0.07
N ALA A 81 -7.95 -10.04 0.31
CA ALA A 81 -9.20 -10.10 1.05
C ALA A 81 -8.94 -9.90 2.55
N VAL A 82 -7.88 -10.56 3.02
CA VAL A 82 -7.41 -10.56 4.41
C VAL A 82 -5.98 -10.06 4.41
N LEU A 83 -5.72 -9.00 5.17
CA LEU A 83 -4.37 -8.54 5.46
C LEU A 83 -4.10 -8.77 6.94
N ASP A 84 -3.22 -9.73 7.24
CA ASP A 84 -2.84 -10.06 8.61
C ASP A 84 -1.45 -9.52 8.94
N LEU A 85 -1.41 -8.52 9.82
CA LEU A 85 -0.19 -7.87 10.31
C LEU A 85 0.07 -8.17 11.79
N SER A 86 -0.69 -9.08 12.41
CA SER A 86 -0.67 -9.30 13.87
C SER A 86 0.68 -9.82 14.41
N GLY A 87 1.54 -10.36 13.54
CA GLY A 87 2.86 -10.88 13.89
C GLY A 87 4.02 -9.89 13.68
N LYS A 88 3.74 -8.62 13.37
CA LYS A 88 4.77 -7.62 13.04
C LYS A 88 4.71 -6.39 13.94
N THR A 89 5.85 -5.73 14.12
CA THR A 89 5.91 -4.40 14.71
C THR A 89 5.51 -3.37 13.64
N VAL A 90 4.33 -2.76 13.80
CA VAL A 90 3.91 -1.60 13.01
C VAL A 90 4.17 -0.37 13.86
N GLY A 91 5.20 0.40 13.51
CA GLY A 91 5.44 1.72 14.09
C GLY A 91 4.72 2.81 13.31
N ASP A 92 5.05 4.06 13.60
CA ASP A 92 4.48 5.23 12.92
C ASP A 92 4.74 5.20 11.42
N TRP A 93 5.94 4.76 11.03
CA TRP A 93 6.31 4.60 9.64
C TRP A 93 5.35 3.65 8.92
N GLU A 94 5.23 2.42 9.41
CA GLU A 94 4.40 1.39 8.77
C GLU A 94 2.93 1.78 8.76
N ALA A 95 2.41 2.39 9.83
CA ALA A 95 1.02 2.83 9.89
C ALA A 95 0.69 3.89 8.83
N ARG A 96 1.57 4.87 8.61
CA ARG A 96 1.38 5.92 7.58
C ARG A 96 1.47 5.37 6.16
N HIS A 97 2.44 4.47 5.92
CA HIS A 97 2.62 3.85 4.62
C HIS A 97 1.47 2.89 4.29
N LEU A 98 0.98 2.16 5.29
CA LEU A 98 -0.22 1.34 5.17
C LEU A 98 -1.46 2.19 4.89
N ALA A 99 -1.61 3.33 5.56
CA ALA A 99 -2.68 4.30 5.30
C ALA A 99 -2.68 4.80 3.84
N ALA A 100 -1.50 4.96 3.24
CA ALA A 100 -1.38 5.33 1.83
C ALA A 100 -1.81 4.20 0.87
N VAL A 101 -1.59 2.93 1.22
CA VAL A 101 -1.91 1.77 0.37
C VAL A 101 -3.35 1.29 0.54
N LEU A 102 -3.91 1.37 1.75
CA LEU A 102 -5.25 0.87 2.09
C LEU A 102 -6.38 1.30 1.13
N PRO A 103 -6.50 2.58 0.73
CA PRO A 103 -7.54 3.02 -0.23
C PRO A 103 -7.45 2.34 -1.60
N TYR A 104 -6.28 1.80 -1.93
CA TYR A 104 -6.04 1.08 -3.19
C TYR A 104 -6.24 -0.43 -3.07
N LEU A 105 -6.74 -0.95 -1.95
CA LEU A 105 -7.11 -2.35 -1.78
C LEU A 105 -8.60 -2.55 -2.07
N PRO A 106 -9.00 -2.96 -3.29
CA PRO A 106 -10.40 -3.03 -3.67
C PRO A 106 -11.13 -4.20 -3.01
N THR A 107 -10.42 -5.22 -2.53
CA THR A 107 -11.00 -6.46 -1.99
C THR A 107 -10.86 -6.59 -0.49
N LEU A 108 -10.15 -5.67 0.17
CA LEU A 108 -9.87 -5.79 1.59
C LEU A 108 -11.16 -5.67 2.40
N HIS A 109 -11.53 -6.77 3.05
CA HIS A 109 -12.67 -6.82 3.97
C HIS A 109 -12.27 -7.18 5.40
N THR A 110 -11.08 -7.78 5.59
CA THR A 110 -10.55 -8.12 6.90
C THR A 110 -9.14 -7.54 7.06
N LEU A 111 -8.94 -6.72 8.08
CA LEU A 111 -7.63 -6.19 8.46
C LEU A 111 -7.33 -6.56 9.90
N HIS A 112 -6.23 -7.26 10.12
CA HIS A 112 -5.68 -7.47 11.45
C HIS A 112 -4.47 -6.56 11.59
N LEU A 113 -4.56 -5.59 12.48
CA LEU A 113 -3.44 -4.76 12.90
C LEU A 113 -2.81 -5.37 14.14
N PRO A 114 -1.51 -5.18 14.38
CA PRO A 114 -0.87 -5.49 15.66
C PRO A 114 -1.11 -4.37 16.66
N GLY A 115 -1.07 -4.72 17.96
CA GLY A 115 -1.14 -3.80 19.09
C GLY A 115 0.29 -3.43 19.41
N SER A 116 0.75 -2.35 18.83
CA SER A 116 2.10 -1.83 19.04
C SER A 116 2.02 -0.32 18.97
N SER A 117 3.01 0.34 19.56
CA SER A 117 3.07 1.78 19.88
C SER A 117 2.99 2.71 18.65
N ILE A 118 1.90 2.62 17.89
CA ILE A 118 1.52 3.58 16.86
C ILE A 118 1.16 4.85 17.62
N GLY A 119 1.93 5.91 17.43
CA GLY A 119 1.62 7.22 17.97
C GLY A 119 0.28 7.71 17.46
N ASP A 120 -0.40 8.52 18.27
CA ASP A 120 -1.69 9.16 17.96
C ASP A 120 -1.80 9.74 16.52
N PRO A 121 -0.77 10.42 15.96
CA PRO A 121 -0.87 10.95 14.60
C PRO A 121 -0.91 9.86 13.52
N ALA A 122 -0.10 8.80 13.66
CA ALA A 122 -0.06 7.71 12.70
C ALA A 122 -1.31 6.82 12.82
N ALA A 123 -1.82 6.62 14.04
CA ALA A 123 -3.07 5.92 14.29
C ALA A 123 -4.26 6.66 13.67
N SER A 124 -4.31 7.98 13.81
CA SER A 124 -5.37 8.82 13.23
C SER A 124 -5.37 8.78 11.71
N GLU A 125 -4.20 8.85 11.08
CA GLU A 125 -4.06 8.77 9.61
C GLU A 125 -4.49 7.38 9.09
N LEU A 126 -4.10 6.31 9.80
CA LEU A 126 -4.53 4.96 9.51
C LEU A 126 -6.05 4.80 9.62
N VAL A 127 -6.65 5.26 10.73
CA VAL A 127 -8.12 5.25 10.93
C VAL A 127 -8.84 6.05 9.84
N ALA A 128 -8.30 7.21 9.45
CA ALA A 128 -8.86 8.02 8.36
C ALA A 128 -8.79 7.31 6.99
N ALA A 129 -7.75 6.52 6.73
CA ALA A 129 -7.66 5.67 5.54
C ALA A 129 -8.63 4.50 5.60
N LEU A 130 -8.80 3.86 6.76
CA LEU A 130 -9.78 2.79 6.96
C LEU A 130 -11.22 3.28 6.72
N ARG A 131 -11.56 4.50 7.14
CA ARG A 131 -12.86 5.12 6.84
C ARG A 131 -13.13 5.30 5.34
N ARG A 132 -12.08 5.40 4.51
CA ARG A 132 -12.22 5.44 3.05
C ARG A 132 -12.41 4.07 2.42
N CYS A 133 -12.14 2.99 3.16
CA CYS A 133 -12.27 1.61 2.69
C CYS A 133 -13.72 1.11 2.86
N LYS A 134 -14.59 1.40 1.89
CA LYS A 134 -16.02 1.02 1.92
C LYS A 134 -16.30 -0.50 2.00
N ARG A 135 -15.29 -1.34 1.79
CA ARG A 135 -15.42 -2.81 1.80
C ARG A 135 -14.89 -3.46 3.08
N LEU A 136 -14.24 -2.70 3.96
CA LEU A 136 -13.71 -3.20 5.21
C LEU A 136 -14.87 -3.54 6.16
N ARG A 137 -14.98 -4.80 6.57
CA ARG A 137 -16.03 -5.30 7.48
C ARG A 137 -15.49 -5.68 8.85
N VAL A 138 -14.27 -6.20 8.88
CA VAL A 138 -13.64 -6.73 10.08
C VAL A 138 -12.32 -6.01 10.29
N LEU A 139 -12.22 -5.27 11.39
CA LEU A 139 -10.99 -4.69 11.89
C LEU A 139 -10.66 -5.37 13.22
N ARG A 140 -9.49 -6.02 13.31
CA ARG A 140 -8.96 -6.56 14.56
C ARG A 140 -7.76 -5.73 14.99
N ILE A 141 -7.85 -5.14 16.18
CA ILE A 141 -6.74 -4.47 16.86
C ILE A 141 -6.53 -5.20 18.20
N PRO A 142 -5.31 -5.62 18.55
CA PRO A 142 -5.02 -6.38 19.75
C PRO A 142 -4.43 -5.42 20.78
N ASP A 143 -5.21 -4.50 21.32
CA ASP A 143 -5.01 -4.14 22.71
C ASP A 143 -6.32 -3.75 23.38
N LYS A 144 -6.71 -4.64 24.30
CA LYS A 144 -7.61 -4.45 25.45
C LYS A 144 -8.91 -3.72 25.15
N SER A 145 -9.85 -4.50 24.63
CA SER A 145 -11.32 -4.42 24.79
C SER A 145 -11.99 -4.35 23.44
N ALA A 146 -12.55 -5.49 23.02
CA ALA A 146 -13.83 -5.57 22.33
C ALA A 146 -14.24 -4.35 21.50
N ALA A 147 -13.45 -3.99 20.49
CA ALA A 147 -13.91 -3.13 19.41
C ALA A 147 -13.74 -3.93 18.13
N LEU A 148 -14.57 -4.97 18.00
CA LEU A 148 -15.20 -5.26 16.72
C LEU A 148 -15.87 -3.95 16.30
N VAL A 149 -15.12 -3.03 15.71
CA VAL A 149 -15.68 -1.90 14.99
C VAL A 149 -16.30 -2.55 13.76
N ARG A 150 -17.53 -3.04 13.94
CA ARG A 150 -18.46 -3.26 12.86
C ARG A 150 -18.59 -1.89 12.22
N LEU A 151 -17.87 -1.69 11.12
CA LEU A 151 -18.11 -0.61 10.17
C LEU A 151 -19.45 -0.92 9.48
N SER A 152 -20.54 -0.84 10.23
CA SER A 152 -21.90 -1.03 9.73
C SER A 152 -22.83 -0.19 10.59
N GLU A 153 -23.11 1.02 10.14
CA GLU A 153 -24.46 1.42 9.75
C GLU A 153 -24.38 2.12 8.39
#